data_AF-A0A943ZJ34-F1
#
_entry.id   AF-A0A943ZJ34-F1
#
_cell.length_a   1.000
_cell.length_b   1.000
_cell.length_c   1.000
_cell.angle_alpha   90.00
_cell.angle_beta   90.00
_cell.angle_gamma   90.00
#
_symmetry.space_group_name_H-M   'P 1'
#
loop_
_entity.id
_entity.type
_entity.pdbx_description
1 polymer ?
#
loop_
_entity_poly.entity_id
_entity_poly.type
_entity_poly.pdbx_seq_one_letter_code
_entity_poly.pdbx_strand_id
1 'polypeptide(L)'
;MSDFEELYRVFIKTQPAKSAVQEVKRLHPDLSARQAAAAAQNLAELAYNLDMDAYFNPEIREGSVSRNWNNQFRALNRLQPEQLEALVAYSEIYADKVMPCAANETEDAMLRAVFAMSARAMVLYAPDRLRDKKLHFLMASAAQKIADNGNRLTRGEKYSLAMSVFTNLYQDNPAAFFNRLGMIGKAVDGLTDRKNLGKVCEEIDNIYQNEGDITPVMARGFEKYVIPVVNEIPDFATLSAEHDCSYGEYGLIGYTNKVLTSQWTPRSLNEAIGILKEVPTPDMVKRETIRTKAIQLEEAEFSGLRDFLHSETIGVSELVGHMLEYYHASKGGNNNAAQTAADKIKSDLRSCQSEDFASGYLDISRYERVIDRDSGLTAVEALQIVADNVRKNNAKPPLVNDPELDGLSQRFLLEGYTDTAAFGRFMEVLNNKIIQNIETQKIGISPQMVDLMFWCDKKCTNLLKDRDFEHQCGDHKSPWFKQVALFAELTNSAETGFNRKGFDAYFKHVQAQDYFFDANNILIKRQRNNIFKLFQASKQACRQVGENLRRRLERSGRGSDEIDFEIEKLNGIYDQRNRRMISGNLVGEIFKLNDFKKPSTRLGERYAEEMKRKVQLERPVEKTLLKIFKTKSRRD
;
A
#
# COMPACT_ATOMS: atom_id res chain seq x y z
N MET A 1 -16.97 -50.48 11.39
CA MET A 1 -18.36 -49.96 11.34
C MET A 1 -18.48 -49.09 12.57
N SER A 2 -18.53 -47.77 12.35
CA SER A 2 -18.11 -46.74 13.32
C SER A 2 -19.15 -46.50 14.42
N ASP A 3 -18.67 -46.18 15.62
CA ASP A 3 -19.46 -45.76 16.79
C ASP A 3 -20.54 -44.70 16.45
N PHE A 4 -20.30 -43.86 15.44
CA PHE A 4 -21.28 -42.90 14.94
C PHE A 4 -22.56 -43.54 14.42
N GLU A 5 -22.51 -44.63 13.65
CA GLU A 5 -23.71 -45.18 13.01
C GLU A 5 -24.66 -45.80 14.06
N GLU A 6 -24.10 -46.37 15.12
CA GLU A 6 -24.85 -46.89 16.27
C GLU A 6 -25.45 -45.75 17.11
N LEU A 7 -24.63 -44.74 17.44
CA LEU A 7 -25.07 -43.55 18.16
C LEU A 7 -26.15 -42.77 17.39
N TYR A 8 -26.00 -42.61 16.08
CA TYR A 8 -26.95 -41.93 15.22
C TYR A 8 -28.30 -42.67 15.15
N ARG A 9 -28.31 -44.01 15.12
CA ARG A 9 -29.56 -44.82 15.17
C ARG A 9 -30.38 -44.57 16.43
N VAL A 10 -29.73 -44.27 17.55
CA VAL A 10 -30.40 -43.89 18.80
C VAL A 10 -30.83 -42.42 18.71
N PHE A 11 -29.93 -41.54 18.28
CA PHE A 11 -30.17 -40.10 18.18
C PHE A 11 -31.38 -39.75 17.31
N ILE A 12 -31.57 -40.38 16.15
CA ILE A 12 -32.69 -40.07 15.24
C ILE A 12 -34.08 -40.29 15.86
N LYS A 13 -34.16 -41.06 16.96
CA LYS A 13 -35.41 -41.31 17.70
C LYS A 13 -35.71 -40.21 18.73
N THR A 14 -34.73 -39.36 19.03
CA THR A 14 -34.81 -38.29 20.02
C THR A 14 -35.54 -37.06 19.48
N GLN A 15 -36.08 -36.23 20.38
CA GLN A 15 -36.70 -34.95 20.00
C GLN A 15 -35.69 -33.97 19.36
N PRO A 16 -34.45 -33.86 19.86
CA PRO A 16 -33.39 -33.08 19.21
C PRO A 16 -33.18 -33.33 17.72
N ALA A 17 -33.11 -34.61 17.31
CA ALA A 17 -32.90 -34.97 15.91
C ALA A 17 -34.07 -34.52 15.02
N LYS A 18 -35.31 -34.64 15.51
CA LYS A 18 -36.50 -34.16 14.79
C LYS A 18 -36.47 -32.65 14.60
N SER A 19 -36.06 -31.90 15.63
CA SER A 19 -35.90 -30.45 15.54
C SER A 19 -34.82 -30.03 14.53
N ALA A 20 -33.71 -30.78 14.42
CA ALA A 20 -32.67 -30.51 13.42
C ALA A 20 -33.18 -30.67 11.98
N VAL A 21 -33.94 -31.74 11.69
CA VAL A 21 -34.56 -31.96 10.36
C VAL A 21 -35.57 -30.84 10.03
N GLN A 22 -36.40 -30.46 11.00
CA GLN A 22 -37.35 -29.36 10.84
C GLN A 22 -36.65 -28.03 10.55
N GLU A 23 -35.55 -27.74 11.25
CA GLU A 23 -34.77 -26.52 11.04
C GLU A 23 -34.12 -26.47 9.66
N VAL A 24 -33.54 -27.58 9.18
CA VAL A 24 -33.00 -27.68 7.82
C VAL A 24 -34.11 -27.43 6.79
N LYS A 25 -35.28 -28.05 6.97
CA LYS A 25 -36.44 -27.88 6.08
C LYS A 25 -37.00 -26.46 6.14
N ARG A 26 -36.91 -25.78 7.28
CA ARG A 26 -37.29 -24.37 7.43
C ARG A 26 -36.33 -23.43 6.69
N LEU A 27 -35.03 -23.70 6.74
CA LEU A 27 -34.00 -22.90 6.08
C LEU A 27 -33.91 -23.19 4.57
N HIS A 28 -34.28 -24.39 4.15
CA HIS A 28 -34.29 -24.83 2.75
C HIS A 28 -35.66 -25.46 2.42
N PRO A 29 -36.69 -24.63 2.17
CA PRO A 29 -38.07 -25.09 1.98
C PRO A 29 -38.24 -26.08 0.83
N ASP A 30 -37.35 -26.03 -0.16
CA ASP A 30 -37.44 -26.82 -1.39
C ASP A 30 -36.92 -28.26 -1.25
N LEU A 31 -36.17 -28.58 -0.17
CA LEU A 31 -35.62 -29.92 0.02
C LEU A 31 -36.70 -30.96 0.32
N SER A 32 -36.69 -32.13 -0.31
CA SER A 32 -37.55 -33.24 0.11
C SER A 32 -37.29 -33.63 1.57
N ALA A 33 -38.24 -34.28 2.24
CA ALA A 33 -38.04 -34.79 3.60
C ALA A 33 -36.81 -35.71 3.72
N ARG A 34 -36.52 -36.48 2.66
CA ARG A 34 -35.33 -37.34 2.57
C ARG A 34 -34.04 -36.53 2.47
N GLN A 35 -34.01 -35.47 1.67
CA GLN A 35 -32.84 -34.58 1.56
C GLN A 35 -32.60 -33.80 2.86
N ALA A 36 -33.66 -33.32 3.51
CA ALA A 36 -33.56 -32.65 4.80
C ALA A 36 -33.02 -33.59 5.90
N ALA A 37 -33.47 -34.86 5.91
CA ALA A 37 -32.95 -35.89 6.80
C ALA A 37 -31.47 -36.21 6.53
N ALA A 38 -31.06 -36.29 5.27
CA ALA A 38 -29.65 -36.50 4.90
C ALA A 38 -28.75 -35.32 5.31
N ALA A 39 -29.20 -34.08 5.10
CA ALA A 39 -28.46 -32.90 5.56
C ALA A 39 -28.36 -32.84 7.10
N ALA A 40 -29.43 -33.20 7.82
CA ALA A 40 -29.41 -33.32 9.28
C ALA A 40 -28.47 -34.43 9.78
N GLN A 41 -28.35 -35.53 9.02
CA GLN A 41 -27.37 -36.58 9.29
C GLN A 41 -25.94 -36.06 9.13
N ASN A 42 -25.64 -35.36 8.03
CA ASN A 42 -24.32 -34.76 7.82
C ASN A 42 -23.98 -33.78 8.95
N LEU A 43 -24.93 -32.95 9.40
CA LEU A 43 -24.74 -32.05 10.55
C LEU A 43 -24.47 -32.81 11.86
N ALA A 44 -25.15 -33.94 12.07
CA ALA A 44 -24.88 -34.80 13.21
C ALA A 44 -23.48 -35.40 13.14
N GLU A 45 -23.03 -35.84 11.97
CA GLU A 45 -21.69 -36.38 11.76
C GLU A 45 -20.60 -35.32 11.98
N LEU A 46 -20.82 -34.09 11.52
CA LEU A 46 -19.97 -32.95 11.84
C LEU A 46 -19.86 -32.70 13.35
N ALA A 47 -21.00 -32.73 14.06
CA ALA A 47 -21.05 -32.55 15.51
C ALA A 47 -20.33 -33.69 16.25
N TYR A 48 -20.50 -34.93 15.77
CA TYR A 48 -19.82 -36.11 16.30
C TYR A 48 -18.29 -35.99 16.14
N ASN A 49 -17.81 -35.68 14.93
CA ASN A 49 -16.38 -35.55 14.67
C ASN A 49 -15.72 -34.45 15.53
N LEU A 50 -16.47 -33.41 15.90
CA LEU A 50 -15.99 -32.30 16.72
C LEU A 50 -16.24 -32.47 18.22
N ASP A 51 -16.62 -33.68 18.65
CA ASP A 51 -16.83 -34.07 20.05
C ASP A 51 -17.95 -33.30 20.76
N MET A 52 -19.00 -32.93 20.01
CA MET A 52 -20.13 -32.17 20.55
C MET A 52 -21.17 -33.08 21.21
N ASP A 53 -20.80 -33.79 22.27
CA ASP A 53 -21.68 -34.75 22.98
C ASP A 53 -23.04 -34.19 23.38
N ALA A 54 -23.07 -32.92 23.80
CA ALA A 54 -24.31 -32.23 24.14
C ALA A 54 -25.31 -32.18 22.97
N TYR A 55 -24.87 -32.32 21.71
CA TYR A 55 -25.77 -32.41 20.57
C TYR A 55 -26.64 -33.67 20.59
N PHE A 56 -26.12 -34.75 21.14
CA PHE A 56 -26.74 -36.07 21.16
C PHE A 56 -27.53 -36.36 22.45
N ASN A 57 -27.56 -35.42 23.39
CA ASN A 57 -28.24 -35.62 24.67
C ASN A 57 -29.78 -35.65 24.49
N PRO A 58 -30.45 -36.78 24.79
CA PRO A 58 -31.88 -36.96 24.60
C PRO A 58 -32.75 -36.13 25.57
N GLU A 59 -32.19 -35.63 26.67
CA GLU A 59 -32.90 -34.88 27.71
C GLU A 59 -33.00 -33.37 27.43
N ILE A 60 -32.41 -32.91 26.32
CA ILE A 60 -32.44 -31.49 25.93
C ILE A 60 -33.85 -31.07 25.51
N ARG A 61 -34.36 -30.00 26.14
CA ARG A 61 -35.69 -29.44 25.87
C ARG A 61 -35.82 -28.87 24.46
N GLU A 62 -37.04 -28.86 23.94
CA GLU A 62 -37.41 -28.30 22.64
C GLU A 62 -36.85 -26.87 22.44
N GLY A 63 -36.29 -26.59 21.26
CA GLY A 63 -35.61 -25.33 20.94
C GLY A 63 -34.21 -25.15 21.55
N SER A 64 -33.79 -26.00 22.50
CA SER A 64 -32.49 -25.89 23.17
C SER A 64 -31.33 -26.47 22.34
N VAL A 65 -31.61 -27.35 21.38
CA VAL A 65 -30.62 -27.82 20.38
C VAL A 65 -30.10 -26.65 19.55
N SER A 66 -31.00 -25.74 19.14
CA SER A 66 -30.57 -24.49 18.51
C SER A 66 -29.70 -23.70 19.48
N ARG A 67 -30.15 -23.45 20.73
CA ARG A 67 -29.39 -22.66 21.73
C ARG A 67 -27.99 -23.19 22.04
N ASN A 68 -27.82 -24.51 22.10
CA ASN A 68 -26.55 -25.18 22.40
C ASN A 68 -25.57 -25.22 21.22
N TRP A 69 -26.05 -25.00 20.01
CA TRP A 69 -25.16 -24.63 18.92
C TRP A 69 -24.71 -23.20 19.17
N ASN A 70 -23.41 -22.99 19.40
CA ASN A 70 -22.84 -21.66 19.32
C ASN A 70 -23.35 -20.99 18.04
N ASN A 71 -23.75 -19.71 18.12
CA ASN A 71 -24.34 -18.95 17.01
C ASN A 71 -23.53 -19.10 15.70
N GLN A 72 -22.20 -19.28 15.79
CA GLN A 72 -21.35 -19.53 14.63
C GLN A 72 -21.58 -20.90 13.98
N PHE A 73 -21.76 -21.97 14.78
CA PHE A 73 -22.01 -23.32 14.26
C PHE A 73 -23.42 -23.42 13.62
N ARG A 74 -24.41 -22.67 14.12
CA ARG A 74 -25.74 -22.53 13.46
C ARG A 74 -25.67 -22.02 12.04
N ALA A 75 -24.63 -21.25 11.69
CA ALA A 75 -24.47 -20.77 10.34
C ALA A 75 -24.27 -21.91 9.32
N LEU A 76 -23.82 -23.10 9.76
CA LEU A 76 -23.70 -24.28 8.91
C LEU A 76 -25.06 -24.82 8.43
N ASN A 77 -26.15 -24.61 9.18
CA ASN A 77 -27.49 -25.03 8.75
C ASN A 77 -27.97 -24.32 7.47
N ARG A 78 -27.34 -23.20 7.11
CA ARG A 78 -27.66 -22.44 5.89
C ARG A 78 -26.92 -22.96 4.66
N LEU A 79 -26.00 -23.91 4.83
CA LEU A 79 -25.30 -24.54 3.70
C LEU A 79 -26.20 -25.55 3.00
N GLN A 80 -25.96 -25.74 1.70
CA GLN A 80 -26.68 -26.74 0.91
C GLN A 80 -26.29 -28.16 1.34
N PRO A 81 -27.19 -29.15 1.21
CA PRO A 81 -26.91 -30.54 1.62
C PRO A 81 -25.61 -31.12 1.06
N GLU A 82 -25.30 -30.83 -0.20
CA GLU A 82 -24.12 -31.32 -0.90
C GLU A 82 -22.83 -30.68 -0.35
N GLN A 83 -22.93 -29.44 0.14
CA GLN A 83 -21.82 -28.75 0.81
C GLN A 83 -21.57 -29.34 2.20
N LEU A 84 -22.64 -29.64 2.95
CA LEU A 84 -22.55 -30.29 4.26
C LEU A 84 -21.91 -31.67 4.16
N GLU A 85 -22.30 -32.46 3.16
CA GLU A 85 -21.70 -33.77 2.88
C GLU A 85 -20.18 -33.64 2.66
N ALA A 86 -19.76 -32.69 1.84
CA ALA A 86 -18.34 -32.48 1.56
C ALA A 86 -17.53 -32.00 2.79
N LEU A 87 -18.19 -31.31 3.72
CA LEU A 87 -17.57 -30.83 4.95
C LEU A 87 -17.38 -31.92 6.01
N VAL A 88 -18.05 -33.08 5.91
CA VAL A 88 -17.86 -34.20 6.84
C VAL A 88 -16.39 -34.64 6.83
N ALA A 89 -15.82 -34.89 5.66
CA ALA A 89 -14.40 -35.25 5.52
C ALA A 89 -13.44 -34.15 6.02
N TYR A 90 -13.83 -32.88 5.90
CA TYR A 90 -13.06 -31.77 6.45
C TYR A 90 -13.09 -31.78 7.99
N SER A 91 -14.25 -32.06 8.59
CA SER A 91 -14.40 -32.10 10.06
C SER A 91 -13.55 -33.17 10.72
N GLU A 92 -13.36 -34.33 10.08
CA GLU A 92 -12.45 -35.39 10.56
C GLU A 92 -11.01 -34.88 10.62
N ILE A 93 -10.53 -34.27 9.53
CA ILE A 93 -9.17 -33.72 9.44
C ILE A 93 -8.99 -32.56 10.43
N TYR A 94 -10.01 -31.71 10.58
CA TYR A 94 -10.00 -30.60 11.53
C TYR A 94 -9.97 -31.10 12.98
N ALA A 95 -10.78 -32.11 13.30
CA ALA A 95 -10.82 -32.72 14.63
C ALA A 95 -9.46 -33.28 15.01
N ASP A 96 -8.83 -34.06 14.13
CA ASP A 96 -7.50 -34.64 14.36
C ASP A 96 -6.42 -33.57 14.57
N LYS A 97 -6.45 -32.47 13.81
CA LYS A 97 -5.38 -31.46 13.83
C LYS A 97 -5.56 -30.36 14.84
N VAL A 98 -6.79 -29.87 15.01
CA VAL A 98 -7.05 -28.58 15.65
C VAL A 98 -7.62 -28.78 17.05
N MET A 99 -8.59 -29.69 17.23
CA MET A 99 -9.22 -29.89 18.54
C MET A 99 -8.22 -30.25 19.66
N PRO A 100 -7.13 -31.02 19.43
CA PRO A 100 -6.10 -31.26 20.46
C PRO A 100 -5.39 -30.00 20.97
N CYS A 101 -5.56 -28.85 20.31
CA CYS A 101 -5.00 -27.58 20.78
C CYS A 101 -5.81 -26.96 21.94
N ALA A 102 -7.03 -27.42 22.23
CA ALA A 102 -7.80 -26.90 23.34
C ALA A 102 -7.21 -27.35 24.69
N ALA A 103 -7.06 -26.40 25.61
CA ALA A 103 -6.64 -26.70 26.99
C ALA A 103 -7.81 -26.89 27.96
N ASN A 104 -9.04 -26.50 27.57
CA ASN A 104 -10.25 -26.60 28.39
C ASN A 104 -11.52 -26.51 27.53
N GLU A 105 -12.67 -26.84 28.13
CA GLU A 105 -13.99 -26.83 27.46
C GLU A 105 -14.36 -25.48 26.82
N THR A 106 -13.87 -24.36 27.37
CA THR A 106 -14.19 -23.05 26.78
C THR A 106 -13.37 -22.79 25.52
N GLU A 107 -12.15 -23.33 25.43
CA GLU A 107 -11.37 -23.33 24.20
C GLU A 107 -11.93 -24.31 23.16
N ASP A 108 -12.49 -25.46 23.57
CA ASP A 108 -13.20 -26.35 22.63
C ASP A 108 -14.35 -25.64 21.92
N ALA A 109 -15.17 -24.92 22.69
CA ALA A 109 -16.27 -24.15 22.13
C ALA A 109 -15.78 -23.07 21.13
N MET A 110 -14.62 -22.48 21.40
CA MET A 110 -13.98 -21.53 20.48
C MET A 110 -13.49 -22.24 19.21
N LEU A 111 -12.79 -23.38 19.32
CA LEU A 111 -12.26 -24.11 18.17
C LEU A 111 -13.36 -24.67 17.26
N ARG A 112 -14.50 -25.07 17.83
CA ARG A 112 -15.71 -25.43 17.05
C ARG A 112 -16.29 -24.24 16.29
N ALA A 113 -16.22 -23.04 16.87
CA ALA A 113 -16.61 -21.83 16.15
C ALA A 113 -15.61 -21.49 15.02
N VAL A 114 -14.31 -21.71 15.23
CA VAL A 114 -13.29 -21.56 14.19
C VAL A 114 -13.51 -22.55 13.04
N PHE A 115 -13.88 -23.81 13.32
CA PHE A 115 -14.29 -24.77 12.30
C PHE A 115 -15.44 -24.24 11.44
N ALA A 116 -16.48 -23.70 12.08
CA ALA A 116 -17.63 -23.17 11.34
C ALA A 116 -17.24 -21.99 10.43
N MET A 117 -16.32 -21.13 10.88
CA MET A 117 -15.78 -20.04 10.06
C MET A 117 -14.96 -20.57 8.87
N SER A 118 -14.02 -21.49 9.12
CA SER A 118 -13.16 -22.04 8.07
C SER A 118 -13.94 -22.86 7.05
N ALA A 119 -14.95 -23.64 7.48
CA ALA A 119 -15.85 -24.38 6.62
C ALA A 119 -16.64 -23.44 5.68
N ARG A 120 -17.21 -22.36 6.23
CA ARG A 120 -17.93 -21.35 5.45
C ARG A 120 -17.02 -20.61 4.48
N ALA A 121 -15.81 -20.27 4.91
CA ALA A 121 -14.80 -19.68 4.03
C ALA A 121 -14.49 -20.65 2.87
N MET A 122 -14.32 -21.95 3.14
CA MET A 122 -14.07 -22.94 2.09
C MET A 122 -15.20 -23.02 1.07
N VAL A 123 -16.46 -22.99 1.53
CA VAL A 123 -17.64 -22.94 0.64
C VAL A 123 -17.68 -21.66 -0.20
N LEU A 124 -17.32 -20.52 0.41
CA LEU A 124 -17.32 -19.22 -0.27
C LEU A 124 -16.21 -19.11 -1.32
N TYR A 125 -14.99 -19.56 -0.97
CA TYR A 125 -13.78 -19.33 -1.77
C TYR A 125 -13.46 -20.46 -2.75
N ALA A 126 -13.91 -21.69 -2.47
CA ALA A 126 -13.58 -22.83 -3.30
C ALA A 126 -14.71 -23.86 -3.35
N PRO A 127 -15.93 -23.46 -3.79
CA PRO A 127 -17.09 -24.35 -3.83
C PRO A 127 -16.83 -25.61 -4.66
N ASP A 128 -16.08 -25.49 -5.76
CA ASP A 128 -15.77 -26.61 -6.66
C ASP A 128 -14.69 -27.56 -6.11
N ARG A 129 -14.03 -27.19 -5.01
CA ARG A 129 -12.95 -27.96 -4.38
C ARG A 129 -13.31 -28.47 -3.00
N LEU A 130 -14.59 -28.43 -2.62
CA LEU A 130 -15.04 -28.85 -1.29
C LEU A 130 -14.73 -30.31 -0.95
N ARG A 131 -14.45 -31.17 -1.94
CA ARG A 131 -14.05 -32.57 -1.76
C ARG A 131 -12.53 -32.79 -1.89
N ASP A 132 -11.74 -31.73 -2.08
CA ASP A 132 -10.28 -31.78 -2.20
C ASP A 132 -9.61 -31.91 -0.83
N LYS A 133 -9.05 -33.08 -0.53
CA LYS A 133 -8.32 -33.33 0.71
C LYS A 133 -7.15 -32.37 0.92
N LYS A 134 -6.47 -31.90 -0.15
CA LYS A 134 -5.36 -30.93 0.00
C LYS A 134 -5.87 -29.59 0.53
N LEU A 135 -7.05 -29.17 0.08
CA LEU A 135 -7.70 -27.96 0.57
C LEU A 135 -8.11 -28.13 2.05
N HIS A 136 -8.69 -29.28 2.41
CA HIS A 136 -9.01 -29.60 3.81
C HIS A 136 -7.78 -29.49 4.71
N PHE A 137 -6.67 -30.10 4.31
CA PHE A 137 -5.41 -30.01 5.05
C PHE A 137 -4.89 -28.58 5.17
N LEU A 138 -4.96 -27.78 4.10
CA LEU A 138 -4.55 -26.38 4.13
C LEU A 138 -5.37 -25.57 5.14
N MET A 139 -6.70 -25.69 5.08
CA MET A 139 -7.61 -24.96 5.97
C MET A 139 -7.44 -25.39 7.43
N ALA A 140 -7.34 -26.70 7.70
CA ALA A 140 -7.09 -27.22 9.04
C ALA A 140 -5.72 -26.80 9.59
N SER A 141 -4.68 -26.79 8.74
CA SER A 141 -3.33 -26.37 9.16
C SER A 141 -3.29 -24.87 9.51
N ALA A 142 -4.00 -24.03 8.77
CA ALA A 142 -4.13 -22.61 9.10
C ALA A 142 -4.86 -22.41 10.43
N ALA A 143 -5.96 -23.13 10.66
CA ALA A 143 -6.69 -23.08 11.93
C ALA A 143 -5.86 -23.61 13.11
N GLN A 144 -5.13 -24.71 12.91
CA GLN A 144 -4.21 -25.29 13.90
C GLN A 144 -3.16 -24.28 14.35
N LYS A 145 -2.53 -23.59 13.38
CA LYS A 145 -1.52 -22.55 13.64
C LYS A 145 -2.04 -21.39 14.49
N ILE A 146 -3.31 -21.01 14.30
CA ILE A 146 -3.99 -20.00 15.13
C ILE A 146 -4.33 -20.55 16.52
N ALA A 147 -4.75 -21.82 16.59
CA ALA A 147 -5.16 -22.48 17.83
C ALA A 147 -3.99 -22.87 18.76
N ASP A 148 -2.80 -23.09 18.19
CA ASP A 148 -1.59 -23.59 18.86
C ASP A 148 -1.26 -22.85 20.16
N ASN A 149 -1.15 -23.57 21.28
CA ASN A 149 -0.86 -22.96 22.59
C ASN A 149 0.55 -22.39 22.72
N GLY A 150 1.49 -22.86 21.91
CA GLY A 150 2.83 -22.31 21.80
C GLY A 150 2.84 -20.89 21.21
N ASN A 151 1.72 -20.40 20.65
CA ASN A 151 1.65 -19.02 20.15
C ASN A 151 1.41 -17.94 21.22
N ARG A 152 1.12 -18.32 22.47
CA ARG A 152 0.93 -17.40 23.61
C ARG A 152 -0.18 -16.34 23.41
N LEU A 153 -1.03 -16.51 22.39
CA LEU A 153 -2.23 -15.69 22.22
C LEU A 153 -3.27 -16.12 23.25
N THR A 154 -3.98 -15.15 23.82
CA THR A 154 -5.16 -15.39 24.65
C THR A 154 -6.29 -15.98 23.80
N ARG A 155 -7.26 -16.63 24.44
CA ARG A 155 -8.47 -17.13 23.78
C ARG A 155 -9.18 -16.04 22.94
N GLY A 156 -9.27 -14.82 23.47
CA GLY A 156 -9.88 -13.70 22.76
C GLY A 156 -9.12 -13.33 21.49
N GLU A 157 -7.80 -13.25 21.57
CA GLU A 157 -6.93 -12.96 20.42
C GLU A 157 -6.98 -14.06 19.36
N LYS A 158 -6.96 -15.34 19.76
CA LYS A 158 -7.11 -16.48 18.84
C LYS A 158 -8.43 -16.42 18.07
N TYR A 159 -9.54 -16.11 18.75
CA TYR A 159 -10.85 -16.00 18.13
C TYR A 159 -10.94 -14.81 17.17
N SER A 160 -10.48 -13.63 17.59
CA SER A 160 -10.44 -12.43 16.74
C SER A 160 -9.57 -12.64 15.51
N LEU A 161 -8.42 -13.29 15.68
CA LEU A 161 -7.53 -13.65 14.58
C LEU A 161 -8.22 -14.63 13.63
N ALA A 162 -8.83 -15.71 14.12
CA ALA A 162 -9.55 -16.66 13.27
C ALA A 162 -10.69 -15.99 12.49
N MET A 163 -11.44 -15.08 13.12
CA MET A 163 -12.49 -14.30 12.46
C MET A 163 -11.92 -13.44 11.33
N SER A 164 -10.79 -12.77 11.56
CA SER A 164 -10.08 -12.00 10.52
C SER A 164 -9.50 -12.91 9.44
N VAL A 165 -9.00 -14.10 9.77
CA VAL A 165 -8.41 -15.01 8.80
C VAL A 165 -9.46 -15.58 7.85
N PHE A 166 -10.59 -16.04 8.39
CA PHE A 166 -11.68 -16.67 7.65
C PHE A 166 -12.84 -15.71 7.32
N THR A 167 -12.55 -14.41 7.31
CA THR A 167 -13.46 -13.33 6.88
C THR A 167 -13.85 -13.45 5.41
N ASN A 168 -14.85 -12.68 4.97
CA ASN A 168 -15.33 -12.63 3.57
C ASN A 168 -14.65 -11.54 2.72
N LEU A 169 -13.58 -10.91 3.21
CA LEU A 169 -12.89 -9.78 2.58
C LEU A 169 -12.51 -10.07 1.11
N TYR A 170 -12.05 -11.29 0.84
CA TYR A 170 -11.47 -11.69 -0.44
C TYR A 170 -12.45 -12.30 -1.44
N GLN A 171 -13.76 -12.33 -1.17
CA GLN A 171 -14.71 -13.26 -1.83
C GLN A 171 -14.80 -13.09 -3.36
N ASP A 172 -14.40 -11.94 -3.88
CA ASP A 172 -14.28 -11.66 -5.31
C ASP A 172 -12.96 -12.11 -5.94
N ASN A 173 -11.96 -12.44 -5.14
CA ASN A 173 -10.69 -12.97 -5.58
C ASN A 173 -10.23 -14.12 -4.68
N PRO A 174 -10.78 -15.33 -4.87
CA PRO A 174 -10.40 -16.49 -4.08
C PRO A 174 -8.91 -16.85 -4.18
N ALA A 175 -8.23 -16.52 -5.28
CA ALA A 175 -6.79 -16.73 -5.39
C ALA A 175 -6.02 -15.88 -4.37
N ALA A 176 -6.42 -14.61 -4.19
CA ALA A 176 -5.84 -13.74 -3.16
C ALA A 176 -6.07 -14.27 -1.74
N PHE A 177 -7.25 -14.84 -1.45
CA PHE A 177 -7.54 -15.51 -0.17
C PHE A 177 -6.53 -16.63 0.13
N PHE A 178 -6.27 -17.51 -0.84
CA PHE A 178 -5.35 -18.63 -0.64
C PHE A 178 -3.88 -18.18 -0.56
N ASN A 179 -3.49 -17.15 -1.33
CA ASN A 179 -2.16 -16.56 -1.20
C ASN A 179 -1.97 -15.93 0.19
N ARG A 180 -2.99 -15.24 0.71
CA ARG A 180 -3.01 -14.74 2.09
C ARG A 180 -2.89 -15.85 3.13
N LEU A 181 -3.67 -16.93 3.00
CA LEU A 181 -3.55 -18.07 3.92
C LEU A 181 -2.14 -18.64 3.95
N GLY A 182 -1.49 -18.71 2.78
CA GLY A 182 -0.08 -19.07 2.67
C GLY A 182 0.83 -18.11 3.44
N MET A 183 0.67 -16.80 3.25
CA MET A 183 1.44 -15.76 3.94
C MET A 183 1.27 -15.80 5.45
N ILE A 184 0.04 -15.97 5.95
CA ILE A 184 -0.25 -16.12 7.39
C ILE A 184 0.44 -17.37 7.93
N GLY A 185 0.37 -18.48 7.19
CA GLY A 185 1.07 -19.70 7.55
C GLY A 185 2.57 -19.48 7.73
N LYS A 186 3.20 -18.70 6.85
CA LYS A 186 4.62 -18.32 6.94
C LYS A 186 4.89 -17.36 8.10
N ALA A 187 4.01 -16.40 8.35
CA ALA A 187 4.12 -15.48 9.48
C ALA A 187 4.10 -16.21 10.83
N VAL A 188 3.21 -17.18 11.01
CA VAL A 188 3.17 -18.01 12.24
C VAL A 188 4.50 -18.72 12.51
N ASP A 189 5.15 -19.19 11.44
CA ASP A 189 6.41 -19.94 11.54
C ASP A 189 7.62 -19.01 11.71
N GLY A 190 7.58 -17.80 11.14
CA GLY A 190 8.74 -16.89 11.06
C GLY A 190 8.76 -15.72 12.05
N LEU A 191 7.65 -15.40 12.72
CA LEU A 191 7.59 -14.32 13.71
C LEU A 191 8.22 -14.74 15.05
N THR A 192 9.09 -13.88 15.57
CA THR A 192 9.75 -14.02 16.87
C THR A 192 8.77 -13.77 18.03
N ASP A 193 7.98 -12.69 17.94
CA ASP A 193 6.83 -12.45 18.81
C ASP A 193 5.52 -12.67 18.04
N ARG A 194 4.83 -13.75 18.42
CA ARG A 194 3.57 -14.13 17.76
C ARG A 194 2.39 -13.23 18.14
N LYS A 195 2.52 -12.33 19.14
CA LYS A 195 1.53 -11.27 19.37
C LYS A 195 1.39 -10.31 18.18
N ASN A 196 2.44 -10.18 17.37
CA ASN A 196 2.40 -9.36 16.15
C ASN A 196 1.51 -9.97 15.05
N LEU A 197 1.11 -11.25 15.15
CA LEU A 197 0.39 -11.95 14.08
C LEU A 197 -0.94 -11.27 13.70
N GLY A 198 -1.66 -10.72 14.69
CA GLY A 198 -2.89 -9.95 14.43
C GLY A 198 -2.64 -8.77 13.50
N LYS A 199 -1.63 -7.95 13.82
CA LYS A 199 -1.23 -6.79 12.99
C LYS A 199 -0.64 -7.19 11.65
N VAL A 200 0.12 -8.28 11.60
CA VAL A 200 0.63 -8.82 10.35
C VAL A 200 -0.50 -9.23 9.41
N CYS A 201 -1.60 -9.81 9.92
CA CYS A 201 -2.79 -10.09 9.11
C CYS A 201 -3.46 -8.81 8.60
N GLU A 202 -3.60 -7.79 9.45
CA GLU A 202 -4.13 -6.48 9.03
C GLU A 202 -3.28 -5.86 7.91
N GLU A 203 -1.95 -5.96 8.00
CA GLU A 203 -1.06 -5.46 6.95
C GLU A 203 -1.20 -6.22 5.62
N ILE A 204 -1.42 -7.53 5.66
CA ILE A 204 -1.73 -8.31 4.44
C ILE A 204 -3.07 -7.85 3.85
N ASP A 205 -4.05 -7.56 4.69
CA ASP A 205 -5.35 -7.04 4.28
C ASP A 205 -5.21 -5.65 3.65
N ASN A 206 -4.35 -4.79 4.21
CA ASN A 206 -4.04 -3.47 3.68
C ASN A 206 -3.33 -3.55 2.31
N ILE A 207 -2.41 -4.50 2.11
CA ILE A 207 -1.83 -4.77 0.79
C ILE A 207 -2.94 -5.09 -0.21
N TYR A 208 -3.85 -6.00 0.11
CA TYR A 208 -4.96 -6.34 -0.79
C TYR A 208 -5.87 -5.15 -1.08
N GLN A 209 -6.14 -4.30 -0.09
CA GLN A 209 -6.95 -3.10 -0.25
C GLN A 209 -6.27 -2.10 -1.22
N ASN A 210 -4.97 -1.89 -1.09
CA ASN A 210 -4.24 -0.92 -1.91
C ASN A 210 -3.86 -1.43 -3.30
N GLU A 211 -3.64 -2.74 -3.45
CA GLU A 211 -3.23 -3.35 -4.73
C GLU A 211 -4.41 -3.94 -5.51
N GLY A 212 -5.48 -4.28 -4.81
CA GLY A 212 -6.62 -5.01 -5.33
C GLY A 212 -6.38 -6.50 -5.60
N ASP A 213 -5.21 -7.02 -5.25
CA ASP A 213 -4.83 -8.43 -5.39
C ASP A 213 -3.71 -8.81 -4.39
N ILE A 214 -3.55 -10.11 -4.11
CA ILE A 214 -2.38 -10.66 -3.44
C ILE A 214 -1.76 -11.68 -4.38
N THR A 215 -0.65 -11.31 -5.03
CA THR A 215 0.02 -12.17 -6.01
C THR A 215 1.02 -13.13 -5.35
N PRO A 216 1.41 -14.23 -6.01
CA PRO A 216 2.49 -15.09 -5.52
C PRO A 216 3.84 -14.38 -5.39
N VAL A 217 4.09 -13.34 -6.19
CA VAL A 217 5.29 -12.50 -6.09
C VAL A 217 5.27 -11.73 -4.77
N MET A 218 4.14 -11.09 -4.45
CA MET A 218 3.96 -10.36 -3.20
C MET A 218 4.11 -11.28 -1.98
N ALA A 219 3.50 -12.48 -2.03
CA ALA A 219 3.61 -13.47 -0.96
C ALA A 219 5.06 -13.90 -0.69
N ARG A 220 5.86 -14.13 -1.75
CA ARG A 220 7.29 -14.43 -1.60
C ARG A 220 8.10 -13.25 -1.04
N GLY A 221 7.80 -12.03 -1.50
CA GLY A 221 8.44 -10.83 -0.99
C GLY A 221 8.14 -10.60 0.50
N PHE A 222 6.89 -10.85 0.89
CA PHE A 222 6.44 -10.75 2.26
C PHE A 222 7.16 -11.74 3.19
N GLU A 223 7.21 -13.02 2.80
CA GLU A 223 7.95 -14.04 3.54
C GLU A 223 9.43 -13.66 3.70
N LYS A 224 10.06 -13.20 2.61
CA LYS A 224 11.50 -12.97 2.58
C LYS A 224 11.95 -11.67 3.24
N TYR A 225 11.13 -10.62 3.18
CA TYR A 225 11.56 -9.27 3.57
C TYR A 225 10.67 -8.60 4.62
N VAL A 226 9.35 -8.81 4.58
CA VAL A 226 8.45 -8.16 5.55
C VAL A 226 8.54 -8.85 6.91
N ILE A 227 8.47 -10.19 6.98
CA ILE A 227 8.57 -10.91 8.27
C ILE A 227 9.87 -10.57 9.03
N PRO A 228 11.07 -10.54 8.40
CA PRO A 228 12.28 -10.10 9.09
C PRO A 228 12.20 -8.68 9.62
N VAL A 229 11.65 -7.73 8.85
CA VAL A 229 11.49 -6.34 9.30
C VAL A 229 10.55 -6.26 10.52
N VAL A 230 9.45 -7.01 10.52
CA VAL A 230 8.54 -7.09 11.69
C VAL A 230 9.28 -7.59 12.94
N ASN A 231 10.21 -8.53 12.79
CA ASN A 231 11.01 -9.06 13.90
C ASN A 231 12.08 -8.07 14.40
N GLU A 232 12.52 -7.15 13.56
CA GLU A 232 13.52 -6.14 13.91
C GLU A 232 12.91 -4.89 14.56
N ILE A 233 11.63 -4.61 14.30
CA ILE A 233 10.92 -3.44 14.86
C ILE A 233 10.47 -3.75 16.29
N PRO A 234 10.99 -3.04 17.32
CA PRO A 234 10.47 -3.14 18.67
C PRO A 234 9.02 -2.66 18.71
N ASP A 235 8.14 -3.42 19.38
CA ASP A 235 6.72 -3.07 19.53
C ASP A 235 6.00 -2.76 18.20
N PHE A 236 6.26 -3.59 17.18
CA PHE A 236 5.63 -3.48 15.86
C PHE A 236 4.10 -3.34 15.96
N ALA A 237 3.46 -4.09 16.87
CA ALA A 237 2.02 -4.05 17.03
C ALA A 237 1.50 -2.62 17.34
N THR A 238 2.11 -1.91 18.28
CA THR A 238 1.74 -0.52 18.61
C THR A 238 2.05 0.42 17.45
N LEU A 239 3.26 0.33 16.87
CA LEU A 239 3.68 1.21 15.78
C LEU A 239 2.84 1.05 14.51
N SER A 240 2.30 -0.15 14.29
CA SER A 240 1.42 -0.51 13.17
C SER A 240 -0.07 -0.32 13.46
N ALA A 241 -0.49 -0.25 14.73
CA ALA A 241 -1.91 -0.17 15.09
C ALA A 241 -2.59 1.13 14.69
N GLU A 242 -1.81 2.19 14.44
CA GLU A 242 -2.31 3.56 14.31
C GLU A 242 -2.32 4.02 12.85
N HIS A 243 -2.45 3.09 11.91
CA HIS A 243 -2.59 3.35 10.47
C HIS A 243 -4.04 3.65 10.09
N ASP A 244 -4.46 4.90 10.25
CA ASP A 244 -5.72 5.44 9.72
C ASP A 244 -5.52 6.12 8.35
N CYS A 245 -4.67 5.54 7.49
CA CYS A 245 -4.55 6.03 6.12
C CYS A 245 -5.86 5.76 5.37
N SER A 246 -6.32 6.69 4.55
CA SER A 246 -7.52 6.46 3.76
C SER A 246 -7.27 5.36 2.72
N TYR A 247 -8.33 4.72 2.24
CA TYR A 247 -8.21 3.67 1.22
C TYR A 247 -7.47 4.20 -0.03
N GLY A 248 -6.43 3.48 -0.48
CA GLY A 248 -5.57 3.88 -1.59
C GLY A 248 -4.40 4.79 -1.19
N GLU A 249 -4.30 5.22 0.06
CA GLU A 249 -3.15 5.93 0.62
C GLU A 249 -2.13 4.95 1.23
N TYR A 250 -0.90 5.44 1.41
CA TYR A 250 0.17 4.68 2.04
C TYR A 250 0.78 5.51 3.18
N GLY A 251 0.67 5.02 4.41
CA GLY A 251 1.55 5.42 5.51
C GLY A 251 2.89 4.68 5.44
N LEU A 252 3.79 4.93 6.39
CA LEU A 252 5.14 4.37 6.38
C LEU A 252 5.18 2.84 6.25
N ILE A 253 4.41 2.11 7.05
CA ILE A 253 4.43 0.63 7.02
C ILE A 253 3.83 0.11 5.72
N GLY A 254 2.69 0.65 5.29
CA GLY A 254 2.07 0.30 4.00
C GLY A 254 3.03 0.54 2.83
N TYR A 255 3.77 1.65 2.84
CA TYR A 255 4.81 1.95 1.84
C TYR A 255 5.96 0.95 1.90
N THR A 256 6.49 0.68 3.10
CA THR A 256 7.54 -0.33 3.31
C THR A 256 7.12 -1.70 2.77
N ASN A 257 5.90 -2.14 3.10
CA ASN A 257 5.33 -3.38 2.61
C ASN A 257 5.20 -3.38 1.08
N LYS A 258 4.68 -2.30 0.49
CA LYS A 258 4.59 -2.15 -0.96
C LYS A 258 5.94 -2.35 -1.64
N VAL A 259 7.00 -1.65 -1.20
CA VAL A 259 8.31 -1.72 -1.87
C VAL A 259 9.03 -3.05 -1.63
N LEU A 260 8.90 -3.65 -0.44
CA LEU A 260 9.52 -4.94 -0.10
C LEU A 260 8.85 -6.13 -0.79
N THR A 261 7.56 -6.02 -1.10
CA THR A 261 6.81 -7.04 -1.86
C THR A 261 6.85 -6.84 -3.37
N SER A 262 7.36 -5.70 -3.84
CA SER A 262 7.43 -5.36 -5.26
C SER A 262 8.58 -6.07 -5.96
N GLN A 263 8.31 -6.51 -7.20
CA GLN A 263 9.37 -6.91 -8.12
C GLN A 263 10.06 -5.67 -8.72
N TRP A 264 11.36 -5.76 -8.94
CA TRP A 264 12.13 -4.74 -9.63
C TRP A 264 11.69 -4.66 -11.10
N THR A 265 10.93 -3.62 -11.42
CA THR A 265 10.52 -3.28 -12.78
C THR A 265 10.49 -1.76 -12.93
N PRO A 266 10.66 -1.19 -14.14
CA PRO A 266 10.54 0.25 -14.32
C PRO A 266 9.23 0.83 -13.78
N ARG A 267 8.12 0.09 -13.95
CA ARG A 267 6.81 0.47 -13.40
C ARG A 267 6.81 0.52 -11.87
N SER A 268 7.32 -0.52 -11.21
CA SER A 268 7.37 -0.58 -9.74
C SER A 268 8.27 0.50 -9.15
N LEU A 269 9.39 0.82 -9.82
CA LEU A 269 10.30 1.89 -9.38
C LEU A 269 9.63 3.27 -9.49
N ASN A 270 8.89 3.51 -10.59
CA ASN A 270 8.11 4.74 -10.74
C ASN A 270 7.06 4.89 -9.63
N GLU A 271 6.33 3.82 -9.36
CA GLU A 271 5.29 3.78 -8.34
C GLU A 271 5.88 3.99 -6.94
N ALA A 272 6.99 3.30 -6.60
CA ALA A 272 7.68 3.45 -5.33
C ALA A 272 8.16 4.88 -5.09
N ILE A 273 8.77 5.53 -6.09
CA ILE A 273 9.19 6.94 -6.02
C ILE A 273 7.96 7.86 -5.91
N GLY A 274 6.86 7.52 -6.59
CA GLY A 274 5.59 8.24 -6.52
C GLY A 274 4.99 8.24 -5.12
N ILE A 275 4.86 7.05 -4.51
CA ILE A 275 4.34 6.88 -3.15
C ILE A 275 5.29 7.52 -2.13
N LEU A 276 6.62 7.37 -2.32
CA LEU A 276 7.59 8.01 -1.43
C LEU A 276 7.33 9.52 -1.35
N LYS A 277 6.91 10.20 -2.42
CA LYS A 277 6.58 11.64 -2.37
C LYS A 277 5.40 11.97 -1.45
N GLU A 278 4.52 11.01 -1.16
CA GLU A 278 3.30 11.15 -0.35
C GLU A 278 3.55 10.84 1.13
N VAL A 279 4.43 9.87 1.41
CA VAL A 279 4.79 9.50 2.78
C VAL A 279 5.57 10.65 3.44
N PRO A 280 5.20 11.08 4.68
CA PRO A 280 5.90 12.16 5.37
C PRO A 280 7.37 11.84 5.62
N THR A 281 7.69 10.64 6.10
CA THR A 281 9.06 10.18 6.29
C THR A 281 9.18 8.66 6.10
N PRO A 282 10.22 8.17 5.40
CA PRO A 282 10.55 6.74 5.34
C PRO A 282 11.30 6.21 6.58
N ASP A 283 11.59 7.08 7.55
CA ASP A 283 12.38 6.77 8.75
C ASP A 283 11.47 6.61 9.99
N MET A 284 11.48 5.42 10.61
CA MET A 284 10.67 5.08 11.78
C MET A 284 10.95 5.97 13.00
N VAL A 285 12.22 6.37 13.22
CA VAL A 285 12.59 7.21 14.37
C VAL A 285 12.04 8.62 14.19
N LYS A 286 12.12 9.14 12.95
CA LYS A 286 11.49 10.42 12.61
C LYS A 286 9.97 10.35 12.70
N ARG A 287 9.36 9.25 12.26
CA ARG A 287 7.92 9.03 12.40
C ARG A 287 7.51 9.11 13.85
N GLU A 288 8.20 8.41 14.75
CA GLU A 288 7.90 8.44 16.18
C GLU A 288 8.03 9.85 16.78
N THR A 289 9.06 10.58 16.37
CA THR A 289 9.24 11.99 16.75
C THR A 289 8.06 12.85 16.29
N ILE A 290 7.62 12.69 15.04
CA ILE A 290 6.44 13.40 14.49
C ILE A 290 5.19 13.06 15.30
N ARG A 291 4.94 11.78 15.61
CA ARG A 291 3.77 11.34 16.38
C ARG A 291 3.75 11.90 17.79
N THR A 292 4.90 11.87 18.46
CA THR A 292 5.07 12.45 19.81
C THR A 292 4.75 13.95 19.79
N LYS A 293 5.29 14.69 18.81
CA LYS A 293 5.00 16.11 18.67
C LYS A 293 3.56 16.41 18.27
N ALA A 294 2.94 15.55 17.47
CA ALA A 294 1.53 15.66 17.11
C ALA A 294 0.61 15.58 18.35
N ILE A 295 0.91 14.71 19.32
CA ILE A 295 0.16 14.63 20.59
C ILE A 295 0.33 15.94 21.38
N GLN A 296 1.56 16.45 21.51
CA GLN A 296 1.80 17.72 22.21
C GLN A 296 1.08 18.90 21.53
N LEU A 297 0.98 18.88 20.20
CA LEU A 297 0.31 19.92 19.42
C LEU A 297 -1.22 19.97 19.61
N GLU A 298 -1.85 18.95 20.21
CA GLU A 298 -3.28 19.02 20.56
C GLU A 298 -3.59 20.19 21.50
N GLU A 299 -2.65 20.53 22.40
CA GLU A 299 -2.77 21.68 23.32
C GLU A 299 -2.87 23.02 22.57
N ALA A 300 -2.32 23.11 21.36
CA ALA A 300 -2.44 24.31 20.51
C ALA A 300 -3.80 24.42 19.80
N GLU A 301 -4.67 23.42 19.96
CA GLU A 301 -6.04 23.37 19.43
C GLU A 301 -6.15 23.45 17.90
N PHE A 302 -5.11 23.05 17.15
CA PHE A 302 -5.22 22.89 15.71
C PHE A 302 -6.09 21.67 15.37
N SER A 303 -7.39 21.90 15.14
CA SER A 303 -8.38 20.86 14.87
C SER A 303 -7.90 19.90 13.78
N GLY A 304 -7.95 18.60 14.08
CA GLY A 304 -7.57 17.52 13.17
C GLY A 304 -6.07 17.35 12.90
N LEU A 305 -5.19 18.27 13.34
CA LEU A 305 -3.76 18.22 13.00
C LEU A 305 -3.08 16.97 13.54
N ARG A 306 -3.39 16.60 14.79
CA ARG A 306 -2.85 15.39 15.42
C ARG A 306 -3.20 14.15 14.61
N ASP A 307 -4.45 14.05 14.18
CA ASP A 307 -4.94 12.92 13.37
C ASP A 307 -4.28 12.92 11.99
N PHE A 308 -4.15 14.08 11.31
CA PHE A 308 -3.45 14.12 10.01
C PHE A 308 -1.99 13.66 10.10
N LEU A 309 -1.29 14.02 11.18
CA LEU A 309 0.09 13.61 11.41
C LEU A 309 0.19 12.13 11.83
N HIS A 310 -0.73 11.65 12.67
CA HIS A 310 -0.79 10.25 13.09
C HIS A 310 -1.17 9.31 11.94
N SER A 311 -2.13 9.71 11.13
CA SER A 311 -2.61 8.97 9.95
C SER A 311 -1.70 9.14 8.73
N GLU A 312 -0.66 9.96 8.82
CA GLU A 312 0.26 10.25 7.71
C GLU A 312 -0.48 10.71 6.43
N THR A 313 -1.53 11.53 6.61
CA THR A 313 -2.42 11.94 5.53
C THR A 313 -1.65 12.62 4.39
N ILE A 314 -1.99 12.27 3.14
CA ILE A 314 -1.35 12.85 1.95
C ILE A 314 -1.49 14.38 1.99
N GLY A 315 -0.35 15.08 1.90
CA GLY A 315 -0.31 16.56 1.92
C GLY A 315 -0.06 17.16 3.30
N VAL A 316 -0.01 16.37 4.37
CA VAL A 316 0.25 16.89 5.73
C VAL A 316 1.62 17.57 5.85
N SER A 317 2.61 17.13 5.07
CA SER A 317 3.94 17.75 5.05
C SER A 317 3.89 19.17 4.46
N GLU A 318 3.14 19.36 3.38
CA GLU A 318 2.89 20.67 2.77
C GLU A 318 2.10 21.58 3.70
N LEU A 319 1.07 21.06 4.38
CA LEU A 319 0.28 21.81 5.36
C LEU A 319 1.17 22.38 6.47
N VAL A 320 1.99 21.54 7.11
CA VAL A 320 2.91 21.99 8.17
C VAL A 320 3.91 23.02 7.65
N GLY A 321 4.44 22.84 6.44
CA GLY A 321 5.32 23.82 5.80
C GLY A 321 4.65 25.17 5.59
N HIS A 322 3.41 25.18 5.07
CA HIS A 322 2.65 26.40 4.85
C HIS A 322 2.20 27.07 6.15
N MET A 323 1.91 26.31 7.20
CA MET A 323 1.69 26.82 8.56
C MET A 323 2.90 27.63 9.07
N LEU A 324 4.12 27.11 8.90
CA LEU A 324 5.34 27.84 9.27
C LEU A 324 5.59 29.06 8.37
N GLU A 325 5.40 28.93 7.05
CA GLU A 325 5.47 30.07 6.11
C GLU A 325 4.51 31.19 6.54
N TYR A 326 3.28 30.83 6.91
CA TYR A 326 2.25 31.77 7.37
C TYR A 326 2.66 32.48 8.66
N TYR A 327 3.11 31.73 9.67
CA TYR A 327 3.55 32.30 10.94
C TYR A 327 4.71 33.28 10.74
N HIS A 328 5.77 32.87 10.05
CA HIS A 328 6.95 33.69 9.84
C HIS A 328 6.64 34.94 9.01
N ALA A 329 5.81 34.83 7.96
CA ALA A 329 5.41 35.96 7.16
C ALA A 329 4.54 36.96 7.96
N SER A 330 3.63 36.46 8.79
CA SER A 330 2.76 37.28 9.63
C SER A 330 3.56 38.02 10.70
N LYS A 331 4.48 37.33 11.40
CA LYS A 331 5.38 37.95 12.39
C LYS A 331 6.37 38.92 11.76
N GLY A 332 6.83 38.63 10.55
CA GLY A 332 7.73 39.49 9.78
C GLY A 332 7.05 40.69 9.11
N GLY A 333 5.71 40.82 9.20
CA GLY A 333 4.95 41.92 8.59
C GLY A 333 4.84 41.85 7.06
N ASN A 334 5.12 40.70 6.44
CA ASN A 334 4.99 40.51 4.99
C ASN A 334 3.59 40.01 4.64
N ASN A 335 2.63 40.92 4.55
CA ASN A 335 1.21 40.61 4.32
C ASN A 335 0.96 39.82 3.03
N ASN A 336 1.73 40.07 1.96
CA ASN A 336 1.56 39.35 0.70
C ASN A 336 1.98 37.88 0.81
N ALA A 337 3.11 37.62 1.48
CA ALA A 337 3.57 36.27 1.75
C ALA A 337 2.63 35.54 2.71
N ALA A 338 2.15 36.23 3.75
CA ALA A 338 1.19 35.67 4.71
C ALA A 338 -0.13 35.29 4.02
N GLN A 339 -0.69 36.15 3.15
CA GLN A 339 -1.90 35.83 2.40
C GLN A 339 -1.68 34.64 1.47
N THR A 340 -0.54 34.59 0.77
CA THR A 340 -0.20 33.46 -0.10
C THR A 340 -0.13 32.15 0.67
N ALA A 341 0.50 32.15 1.84
CA ALA A 341 0.56 30.98 2.73
C ALA A 341 -0.82 30.60 3.29
N ALA A 342 -1.65 31.58 3.65
CA ALA A 342 -3.01 31.35 4.12
C ALA A 342 -3.89 30.67 3.06
N ASP A 343 -3.80 31.10 1.79
CA ASP A 343 -4.54 30.50 0.69
C ASP A 343 -4.09 29.05 0.42
N LYS A 344 -2.78 28.78 0.58
CA LYS A 344 -2.23 27.42 0.50
C LYS A 344 -2.73 26.54 1.65
N ILE A 345 -2.71 27.02 2.90
CA ILE A 345 -3.26 26.29 4.06
C ILE A 345 -4.73 25.91 3.81
N LYS A 346 -5.56 26.84 3.32
CA LYS A 346 -6.96 26.54 2.97
C LYS A 346 -7.06 25.46 1.90
N SER A 347 -6.21 25.52 0.87
CA SER A 347 -6.16 24.50 -0.18
C SER A 347 -5.74 23.12 0.35
N ASP A 348 -4.78 23.08 1.29
CA ASP A 348 -4.31 21.83 1.90
C ASP A 348 -5.39 21.23 2.82
N LEU A 349 -6.04 22.07 3.64
CA LEU A 349 -7.17 21.67 4.47
C LEU A 349 -8.35 21.19 3.63
N ARG A 350 -8.66 21.84 2.50
CA ARG A 350 -9.66 21.35 1.55
C ARG A 350 -9.29 19.98 0.98
N SER A 351 -8.01 19.74 0.71
CA SER A 351 -7.53 18.43 0.24
C SER A 351 -7.68 17.34 1.31
N CYS A 352 -7.61 17.73 2.59
CA CYS A 352 -7.91 16.89 3.76
C CYS A 352 -9.39 16.96 4.19
N GLN A 353 -10.29 17.53 3.36
CA GLN A 353 -11.73 17.67 3.63
C GLN A 353 -12.07 18.39 4.95
N SER A 354 -11.22 19.35 5.33
CA SER A 354 -11.22 20.00 6.64
C SER A 354 -11.13 21.53 6.51
N GLU A 355 -11.69 22.09 5.43
CA GLU A 355 -11.64 23.54 5.13
C GLU A 355 -12.27 24.39 6.24
N ASP A 356 -13.28 23.87 6.94
CA ASP A 356 -13.93 24.55 8.06
C ASP A 356 -12.97 24.82 9.23
N PHE A 357 -11.85 24.09 9.32
CA PHE A 357 -10.83 24.30 10.35
C PHE A 357 -9.91 25.49 10.04
N ALA A 358 -9.98 26.08 8.85
CA ALA A 358 -9.03 27.11 8.40
C ALA A 358 -8.91 28.30 9.36
N SER A 359 -9.98 28.71 10.02
CA SER A 359 -9.95 29.82 10.98
C SER A 359 -8.95 29.59 12.12
N GLY A 360 -8.90 28.38 12.67
CA GLY A 360 -7.95 28.00 13.72
C GLY A 360 -6.50 27.91 13.22
N TYR A 361 -6.28 27.52 11.97
CA TYR A 361 -4.93 27.45 11.39
C TYR A 361 -4.36 28.83 11.04
N LEU A 362 -5.21 29.86 10.97
CA LEU A 362 -4.83 31.25 10.71
C LEU A 362 -4.76 32.10 11.98
N ASP A 363 -4.98 31.51 13.15
CA ASP A 363 -4.86 32.20 14.44
C ASP A 363 -3.42 32.13 14.95
N ILE A 364 -2.69 33.25 14.83
CA ILE A 364 -1.29 33.38 15.28
C ILE A 364 -1.13 33.06 16.77
N SER A 365 -2.14 33.32 17.62
CA SER A 365 -2.01 33.07 19.06
C SER A 365 -1.81 31.58 19.38
N ARG A 366 -2.32 30.68 18.53
CA ARG A 366 -2.15 29.23 18.67
C ARG A 366 -0.74 28.77 18.39
N TYR A 367 -0.05 29.41 17.43
CA TYR A 367 1.36 29.14 17.12
C TYR A 367 2.28 29.53 18.29
N GLU A 368 1.92 30.56 19.05
CA GLU A 368 2.70 31.07 20.18
C GLU A 368 2.36 30.39 21.51
N ARG A 369 1.38 29.48 21.52
CA ARG A 369 0.97 28.80 22.73
C ARG A 369 2.10 27.90 23.23
N VAL A 370 2.39 27.97 24.53
CA VAL A 370 3.27 27.03 25.21
C VAL A 370 2.49 25.72 25.40
N ILE A 371 2.96 24.66 24.76
CA ILE A 371 2.31 23.33 24.74
C ILE A 371 2.98 22.33 25.69
N ASP A 372 4.19 22.64 26.16
CA ASP A 372 4.87 21.91 27.23
C ASP A 372 5.36 22.93 28.26
N ARG A 373 4.75 22.88 29.46
CA ARG A 373 5.05 23.84 30.54
C ARG A 373 6.40 23.61 31.17
N ASP A 374 6.94 22.39 31.12
CA ASP A 374 8.19 22.03 31.76
C ASP A 374 9.38 22.51 30.92
N SER A 375 9.30 22.33 29.60
CA SER A 375 10.35 22.77 28.66
C SER A 375 10.15 24.19 28.12
N GLY A 376 8.95 24.76 28.26
CA GLY A 376 8.58 26.03 27.64
C GLY A 376 8.37 25.95 26.13
N LEU A 377 8.32 24.73 25.56
CA LEU A 377 8.17 24.51 24.12
C LEU A 377 6.85 25.11 23.61
N THR A 378 6.97 25.92 22.57
CA THR A 378 5.83 26.53 21.87
C THR A 378 5.33 25.66 20.72
N ALA A 379 4.09 25.90 20.29
CA ALA A 379 3.51 25.18 19.16
C ALA A 379 4.30 25.40 17.86
N VAL A 380 4.80 26.61 17.59
CA VAL A 380 5.63 26.88 16.41
C VAL A 380 6.95 26.11 16.44
N GLU A 381 7.59 25.97 17.61
CA GLU A 381 8.81 25.17 17.75
C GLU A 381 8.53 23.68 17.54
N ALA A 382 7.41 23.17 18.06
CA ALA A 382 6.99 21.80 17.78
C ALA A 382 6.65 21.58 16.30
N LEU A 383 5.97 22.52 15.64
CA LEU A 383 5.73 22.50 14.20
C LEU A 383 7.04 22.53 13.41
N GLN A 384 8.04 23.30 13.84
CA GLN A 384 9.38 23.31 13.23
C GLN A 384 10.06 21.94 13.35
N ILE A 385 9.99 21.30 14.54
CA ILE A 385 10.50 19.94 14.73
C ILE A 385 9.79 18.95 13.79
N VAL A 386 8.46 19.03 13.68
CA VAL A 386 7.70 18.19 12.73
C VAL A 386 8.17 18.46 11.30
N ALA A 387 8.26 19.72 10.89
CA ALA A 387 8.70 20.13 9.54
C ALA A 387 10.09 19.58 9.19
N ASP A 388 11.03 19.65 10.12
CA ASP A 388 12.40 19.15 9.92
C ASP A 388 12.45 17.62 9.79
N ASN A 389 11.50 16.91 10.39
CA ASN A 389 11.40 15.45 10.34
C ASN A 389 10.60 14.93 9.12
N VAL A 390 9.66 15.70 8.57
CA VAL A 390 8.95 15.37 7.32
C VAL A 390 9.71 15.83 6.06
N ARG A 391 10.66 16.75 6.21
CA ARG A 391 11.44 17.24 5.07
C ARG A 391 12.36 16.15 4.54
N LYS A 392 12.07 15.68 3.33
CA LYS A 392 12.97 14.80 2.57
C LYS A 392 14.29 15.53 2.31
N ASN A 393 15.36 15.12 3.02
CA ASN A 393 16.67 15.73 2.87
C ASN A 393 17.27 15.34 1.52
N ASN A 394 17.06 16.18 0.51
CA ASN A 394 17.61 15.98 -0.83
C ASN A 394 19.01 16.60 -0.98
N ALA A 395 19.56 17.25 0.05
CA ALA A 395 20.87 17.87 0.00
C ALA A 395 21.99 16.81 0.09
N LYS A 396 21.78 15.76 0.87
CA LYS A 396 22.76 14.69 1.09
C LYS A 396 22.28 13.36 0.49
N PRO A 397 23.16 12.59 -0.15
CA PRO A 397 22.82 11.26 -0.63
C PRO A 397 22.55 10.31 0.55
N PRO A 398 21.46 9.53 0.52
CA PRO A 398 21.18 8.53 1.55
C PRO A 398 22.14 7.34 1.42
N LEU A 399 22.36 6.63 2.53
CA LEU A 399 23.10 5.37 2.56
C LEU A 399 22.17 4.21 2.25
N VAL A 400 22.62 3.28 1.41
CA VAL A 400 21.80 2.15 0.93
C VAL A 400 22.36 0.78 1.28
N ASN A 401 23.40 0.73 2.11
CA ASN A 401 24.10 -0.50 2.50
C ASN A 401 24.69 -1.24 1.27
N ASP A 402 25.12 -0.48 0.26
CA ASP A 402 25.87 -0.98 -0.88
C ASP A 402 27.21 -0.23 -0.89
N PRO A 403 28.33 -0.85 -0.48
CA PRO A 403 29.59 -0.16 -0.26
C PRO A 403 30.10 0.62 -1.49
N GLU A 404 29.79 0.14 -2.70
CA GLU A 404 30.19 0.77 -3.94
C GLU A 404 29.33 2.02 -4.21
N LEU A 405 28.00 1.90 -4.12
CA LEU A 405 27.11 3.06 -4.29
C LEU A 405 27.33 4.10 -3.19
N ASP A 406 27.47 3.66 -1.94
CA ASP A 406 27.72 4.54 -0.80
C ASP A 406 29.06 5.26 -0.97
N GLY A 407 30.14 4.55 -1.30
CA GLY A 407 31.45 5.16 -1.53
C GLY A 407 31.48 6.17 -2.69
N LEU A 408 30.66 5.96 -3.72
CA LEU A 408 30.53 6.90 -4.85
C LEU A 408 29.62 8.08 -4.54
N SER A 409 28.48 7.84 -3.88
CA SER A 409 27.48 8.87 -3.59
C SER A 409 28.00 9.88 -2.57
N GLN A 410 28.72 9.43 -1.53
CA GLN A 410 29.22 10.31 -0.47
C GLN A 410 30.23 11.38 -0.98
N ARG A 411 30.76 11.24 -2.21
CA ARG A 411 31.57 12.29 -2.84
C ARG A 411 30.79 13.57 -3.15
N PHE A 412 29.46 13.50 -3.16
CA PHE A 412 28.57 14.62 -3.46
C PHE A 412 27.99 15.30 -2.21
N LEU A 413 28.57 15.04 -1.01
CA LEU A 413 28.17 15.67 0.25
C LEU A 413 28.45 17.18 0.31
N LEU A 414 29.43 17.67 -0.45
CA LEU A 414 29.81 19.08 -0.47
C LEU A 414 29.02 19.83 -1.55
N GLU A 415 28.32 20.89 -1.16
CA GLU A 415 27.60 21.77 -2.08
C GLU A 415 28.55 22.70 -2.84
N GLY A 416 28.26 22.98 -4.12
CA GLY A 416 29.05 23.86 -4.97
C GLY A 416 28.99 23.44 -6.44
N TYR A 417 29.96 22.64 -6.88
CA TYR A 417 30.07 22.17 -8.27
C TYR A 417 29.90 20.65 -8.34
N THR A 418 29.01 20.17 -9.21
CA THR A 418 28.86 18.72 -9.46
C THR A 418 29.74 18.34 -10.66
N ASP A 419 30.80 17.58 -10.41
CA ASP A 419 31.58 16.93 -11.47
C ASP A 419 30.67 15.93 -12.21
N THR A 420 30.35 16.24 -13.46
CA THR A 420 29.41 15.50 -14.29
C THR A 420 29.98 14.17 -14.72
N ALA A 421 31.30 14.04 -14.86
CA ALA A 421 31.95 12.78 -15.16
C ALA A 421 31.91 11.84 -13.95
N ALA A 422 32.19 12.37 -12.74
CA ALA A 422 32.01 11.60 -11.51
C ALA A 422 30.56 11.17 -11.29
N PHE A 423 29.61 12.09 -11.50
CA PHE A 423 28.19 11.78 -11.39
C PHE A 423 27.74 10.75 -12.43
N GLY A 424 28.22 10.86 -13.67
CA GLY A 424 27.99 9.87 -14.73
C GLY A 424 28.46 8.47 -14.35
N ARG A 425 29.65 8.33 -13.74
CA ARG A 425 30.16 7.04 -13.24
C ARG A 425 29.28 6.47 -12.13
N PHE A 426 28.87 7.30 -11.17
CA PHE A 426 27.94 6.88 -10.12
C PHE A 426 26.59 6.39 -10.70
N MET A 427 26.00 7.17 -11.61
CA MET A 427 24.74 6.80 -12.27
C MET A 427 24.86 5.53 -13.11
N GLU A 428 26.00 5.29 -13.75
CA GLU A 428 26.26 4.04 -14.47
C GLU A 428 26.22 2.82 -13.54
N VAL A 429 26.87 2.89 -12.38
CA VAL A 429 26.84 1.81 -11.38
C VAL A 429 25.41 1.58 -10.89
N LEU A 430 24.68 2.65 -10.54
CA LEU A 430 23.29 2.55 -10.12
C LEU A 430 22.41 1.93 -11.20
N ASN A 431 22.50 2.41 -12.44
CA ASN A 431 21.73 1.91 -13.57
C ASN A 431 22.02 0.42 -13.84
N ASN A 432 23.28 -0.01 -13.78
CA ASN A 432 23.65 -1.41 -13.98
C ASN A 432 23.05 -2.29 -12.86
N LYS A 433 23.05 -1.84 -11.59
CA LYS A 433 22.40 -2.58 -10.49
C LYS A 433 20.88 -2.65 -10.67
N ILE A 434 20.23 -1.55 -11.09
CA ILE A 434 18.80 -1.55 -11.42
C ILE A 434 18.50 -2.56 -12.53
N ILE A 435 19.26 -2.52 -13.64
CA ILE A 435 19.11 -3.44 -14.78
C ILE A 435 19.30 -4.89 -14.34
N GLN A 436 20.36 -5.19 -13.58
CA GLN A 436 20.60 -6.54 -13.08
C GLN A 436 19.44 -7.04 -12.22
N ASN A 437 18.90 -6.20 -11.33
CA ASN A 437 17.76 -6.58 -10.49
C ASN A 437 16.49 -6.81 -11.32
N ILE A 438 16.25 -6.03 -12.38
CA ILE A 438 15.15 -6.24 -13.32
C ILE A 438 15.33 -7.57 -14.09
N GLU A 439 16.52 -7.80 -14.66
CA GLU A 439 16.83 -9.00 -15.48
C GLU A 439 16.74 -10.29 -14.66
N THR A 440 17.18 -10.26 -13.40
CA THR A 440 17.07 -11.37 -12.44
C THR A 440 15.70 -11.49 -11.79
N GLN A 441 14.75 -10.62 -12.14
CA GLN A 441 13.40 -10.60 -11.56
C GLN A 441 13.42 -10.51 -10.02
N LYS A 442 14.39 -9.76 -9.47
CA LYS A 442 14.55 -9.60 -8.03
C LYS A 442 13.26 -9.03 -7.42
N ILE A 443 12.89 -9.58 -6.27
CA ILE A 443 11.78 -9.09 -5.43
C ILE A 443 12.40 -8.34 -4.25
N GLY A 444 11.74 -7.29 -3.80
CA GLY A 444 12.13 -6.47 -2.65
C GLY A 444 13.03 -5.31 -3.05
N ILE A 445 12.47 -4.11 -3.05
CA ILE A 445 13.18 -2.85 -3.18
C ILE A 445 13.25 -2.24 -1.78
N SER A 446 14.44 -2.02 -1.24
CA SER A 446 14.56 -1.41 0.09
C SER A 446 14.12 0.07 0.06
N PRO A 447 13.47 0.59 1.12
CA PRO A 447 13.12 2.01 1.20
C PRO A 447 14.32 2.94 0.94
N GLN A 448 15.50 2.62 1.48
CA GLN A 448 16.73 3.40 1.29
C GLN A 448 17.15 3.47 -0.18
N MET A 449 16.97 2.39 -0.93
CA MET A 449 17.26 2.38 -2.37
C MET A 449 16.28 3.27 -3.14
N VAL A 450 15.01 3.33 -2.72
CA VAL A 450 14.03 4.26 -3.29
C VAL A 450 14.39 5.71 -2.97
N ASP A 451 14.84 5.99 -1.74
CA ASP A 451 15.34 7.30 -1.34
C ASP A 451 16.55 7.71 -2.19
N LEU A 452 17.49 6.81 -2.46
CA LEU A 452 18.63 7.08 -3.33
C LEU A 452 18.19 7.42 -4.75
N MET A 453 17.23 6.67 -5.31
CA MET A 453 16.69 6.97 -6.64
C MET A 453 15.95 8.32 -6.66
N PHE A 454 15.22 8.66 -5.60
CA PHE A 454 14.57 9.96 -5.48
C PHE A 454 15.59 11.10 -5.37
N TRP A 455 16.66 10.91 -4.60
CA TRP A 455 17.78 11.85 -4.55
C TRP A 455 18.44 12.02 -5.92
N CYS A 456 18.67 10.92 -6.65
CA CYS A 456 19.19 10.96 -8.02
C CYS A 456 18.26 11.74 -8.97
N ASP A 457 16.95 11.55 -8.89
CA ASP A 457 15.95 12.29 -9.67
C ASP A 457 16.08 13.80 -9.43
N LYS A 458 16.22 14.22 -8.17
CA LYS A 458 16.42 15.63 -7.80
C LYS A 458 17.78 16.16 -8.21
N LYS A 459 18.85 15.39 -8.03
CA LYS A 459 20.21 15.78 -8.44
C LYS A 459 20.29 15.96 -9.96
N CYS A 460 19.71 15.04 -10.74
CA CYS A 460 19.62 15.15 -12.19
C CYS A 460 18.77 16.37 -12.60
N THR A 461 17.64 16.60 -11.93
CA THR A 461 16.78 17.78 -12.14
C THR A 461 17.59 19.08 -11.99
N ASN A 462 18.32 19.23 -10.90
CA ASN A 462 19.11 20.44 -10.63
C ASN A 462 20.27 20.59 -11.62
N LEU A 463 20.99 19.49 -11.91
CA LEU A 463 22.04 19.46 -12.93
C LEU A 463 21.57 19.99 -14.28
N LEU A 464 20.38 19.60 -14.74
CA LEU A 464 19.81 20.07 -16.01
C LEU A 464 19.28 21.51 -15.93
N LYS A 465 18.83 21.96 -14.76
CA LYS A 465 18.40 23.34 -14.55
C LYS A 465 19.56 24.32 -14.64
N ASP A 466 20.67 23.98 -14.00
CA ASP A 466 21.85 24.84 -13.81
C ASP A 466 22.77 24.91 -15.03
N ARG A 467 22.45 24.19 -16.11
CA ARG A 467 23.17 24.29 -17.38
C ARG A 467 23.03 25.67 -18.01
N ASP A 468 24.15 26.21 -18.50
CA ASP A 468 24.14 27.28 -19.49
C ASP A 468 23.86 26.73 -20.90
N PHE A 469 23.73 27.64 -21.86
CA PHE A 469 23.43 27.28 -23.24
C PHE A 469 24.53 26.46 -23.91
N GLU A 470 25.79 26.79 -23.66
CA GLU A 470 26.96 26.15 -24.23
C GLU A 470 27.06 24.67 -23.81
N HIS A 471 26.86 24.38 -22.52
CA HIS A 471 26.80 23.00 -22.03
C HIS A 471 25.57 22.27 -22.57
N GLN A 472 24.40 22.89 -22.55
CA GLN A 472 23.15 22.32 -23.11
C GLN A 472 23.35 21.85 -24.56
N CYS A 473 24.12 22.58 -25.38
CA CYS A 473 24.37 22.24 -26.77
C CYS A 473 25.19 20.96 -26.97
N GLY A 474 26.00 20.56 -25.98
CA GLY A 474 26.89 19.40 -26.05
C GLY A 474 26.46 18.20 -25.20
N ASP A 475 25.53 18.40 -24.25
CA ASP A 475 25.15 17.40 -23.25
C ASP A 475 24.70 16.07 -23.88
N HIS A 476 23.94 16.11 -24.99
CA HIS A 476 23.44 14.90 -25.67
C HIS A 476 24.54 13.98 -26.19
N LYS A 477 25.75 14.50 -26.42
CA LYS A 477 26.92 13.73 -26.88
C LYS A 477 27.71 13.12 -25.72
N SER A 478 27.46 13.55 -24.49
CA SER A 478 28.27 13.19 -23.33
C SER A 478 27.88 11.82 -22.71
N PRO A 479 28.85 11.07 -22.13
CA PRO A 479 28.56 9.81 -21.45
C PRO A 479 27.66 9.97 -20.21
N TRP A 480 27.83 11.04 -19.43
CA TRP A 480 27.03 11.25 -18.21
C TRP A 480 25.55 11.46 -18.53
N PHE A 481 25.25 12.18 -19.61
CA PHE A 481 23.87 12.45 -20.01
C PHE A 481 23.17 11.19 -20.54
N LYS A 482 23.92 10.26 -21.17
CA LYS A 482 23.41 8.91 -21.47
C LYS A 482 22.90 8.21 -20.21
N GLN A 483 23.64 8.30 -19.11
CA GLN A 483 23.26 7.65 -17.85
C GLN A 483 22.04 8.33 -17.20
N VAL A 484 21.90 9.65 -17.34
CA VAL A 484 20.68 10.37 -16.91
C VAL A 484 19.47 9.95 -17.75
N ALA A 485 19.61 9.85 -19.07
CA ALA A 485 18.53 9.39 -19.95
C ALA A 485 18.16 7.92 -19.70
N LEU A 486 19.14 7.07 -19.39
CA LEU A 486 18.93 5.68 -19.02
C LEU A 486 18.18 5.58 -17.69
N PHE A 487 18.58 6.35 -16.70
CA PHE A 487 17.89 6.40 -15.42
C PHE A 487 16.44 6.84 -15.56
N ALA A 488 16.16 7.85 -16.40
CA ALA A 488 14.80 8.26 -16.72
C ALA A 488 13.98 7.12 -17.33
N GLU A 489 14.55 6.35 -18.27
CA GLU A 489 13.92 5.17 -18.87
C GLU A 489 13.62 4.07 -17.84
N LEU A 490 14.54 3.83 -16.90
CA LEU A 490 14.42 2.82 -15.86
C LEU A 490 13.45 3.20 -14.73
N THR A 491 13.15 4.49 -14.53
CA THR A 491 12.31 4.97 -13.42
C THR A 491 11.01 5.65 -13.85
N ASN A 492 10.81 5.88 -15.15
CA ASN A 492 9.64 6.56 -15.69
C ASN A 492 9.07 5.82 -16.92
N SER A 493 8.94 4.49 -16.80
CA SER A 493 8.37 3.64 -17.84
C SER A 493 7.36 2.66 -17.25
N ALA A 494 6.32 2.33 -18.01
CA ALA A 494 5.27 1.37 -17.61
C ALA A 494 5.64 -0.09 -17.87
N GLU A 495 6.83 -0.33 -18.42
CA GLU A 495 7.31 -1.67 -18.79
C GLU A 495 7.62 -2.50 -17.54
N THR A 496 7.44 -3.82 -17.66
CA THR A 496 7.78 -4.80 -16.61
C THR A 496 9.20 -5.37 -16.75
N GLY A 497 9.92 -4.98 -17.81
CA GLY A 497 11.31 -5.35 -18.07
C GLY A 497 12.07 -4.21 -18.75
N PHE A 498 13.32 -4.47 -19.13
CA PHE A 498 14.17 -3.46 -19.77
C PHE A 498 14.96 -4.04 -20.96
N ASN A 499 14.97 -3.33 -22.09
CA ASN A 499 15.73 -3.72 -23.28
C ASN A 499 16.97 -2.84 -23.46
N ARG A 500 18.11 -3.31 -22.92
CA ARG A 500 19.40 -2.60 -22.99
C ARG A 500 19.86 -2.32 -24.42
N LYS A 501 19.82 -3.33 -25.30
CA LYS A 501 20.23 -3.17 -26.72
C LYS A 501 19.37 -2.13 -27.44
N GLY A 502 18.06 -2.16 -27.19
CA GLY A 502 17.11 -1.20 -27.73
C GLY A 502 17.38 0.22 -27.24
N PHE A 503 17.67 0.40 -25.96
CA PHE A 503 18.06 1.70 -25.40
C PHE A 503 19.37 2.21 -26.00
N ASP A 504 20.40 1.36 -26.10
CA ASP A 504 21.71 1.75 -26.65
C ASP A 504 21.61 2.18 -28.12
N ALA A 505 20.84 1.45 -28.94
CA ALA A 505 20.59 1.84 -30.33
C ALA A 505 19.83 3.16 -30.43
N TYR A 506 18.81 3.34 -29.59
CA TYR A 506 18.07 4.60 -29.49
C TYR A 506 18.97 5.78 -29.10
N PHE A 507 19.82 5.62 -28.09
CA PHE A 507 20.65 6.72 -27.60
C PHE A 507 21.79 7.05 -28.57
N LYS A 508 22.32 6.06 -29.31
CA LYS A 508 23.24 6.32 -30.44
C LYS A 508 22.59 7.22 -31.49
N HIS A 509 21.31 7.06 -31.77
CA HIS A 509 20.58 7.94 -32.69
C HIS A 509 20.44 9.37 -32.14
N VAL A 510 20.26 9.54 -30.82
CA VAL A 510 20.30 10.85 -30.15
C VAL A 510 21.69 11.49 -30.29
N GLN A 511 22.76 10.74 -30.01
CA GLN A 511 24.14 11.24 -30.08
C GLN A 511 24.58 11.64 -31.50
N ALA A 512 24.02 10.98 -32.53
CA ALA A 512 24.32 11.25 -33.93
C ALA A 512 23.74 12.58 -34.44
N GLN A 513 22.87 13.25 -33.68
CA GLN A 513 22.31 14.54 -34.10
C GLN A 513 23.34 15.66 -33.98
N ASP A 514 23.43 16.48 -35.02
CA ASP A 514 24.32 17.64 -35.05
C ASP A 514 23.82 18.76 -34.16
N TYR A 515 22.51 19.00 -34.14
CA TYR A 515 21.87 20.04 -33.35
C TYR A 515 21.22 19.48 -32.08
N PHE A 516 21.47 20.15 -30.95
CA PHE A 516 20.94 19.74 -29.65
C PHE A 516 19.41 19.70 -29.61
N PHE A 517 18.74 20.59 -30.36
CA PHE A 517 17.28 20.64 -30.46
C PHE A 517 16.70 19.34 -31.07
N ASP A 518 17.31 18.79 -32.11
CA ASP A 518 16.88 17.53 -32.73
C ASP A 518 17.12 16.35 -31.79
N ALA A 519 18.28 16.32 -31.13
CA ALA A 519 18.60 15.32 -30.11
C ALA A 519 17.55 15.33 -28.98
N ASN A 520 17.23 16.51 -28.47
CA ASN A 520 16.28 16.71 -27.39
C ASN A 520 14.85 16.37 -27.81
N ASN A 521 14.44 16.66 -29.05
CA ASN A 521 13.14 16.25 -29.57
C ASN A 521 12.95 14.72 -29.56
N ILE A 522 14.01 13.97 -29.89
CA ILE A 522 13.98 12.50 -29.85
C ILE A 522 13.81 12.02 -28.40
N LEU A 523 14.53 12.61 -27.45
CA LEU A 523 14.43 12.32 -26.01
C LEU A 523 13.04 12.62 -25.45
N ILE A 524 12.54 13.82 -25.72
CA ILE A 524 11.22 14.29 -25.30
C ILE A 524 10.13 13.36 -25.85
N LYS A 525 10.20 13.00 -27.15
CA LYS A 525 9.21 12.11 -27.76
C LYS A 525 9.19 10.73 -27.10
N ARG A 526 10.36 10.17 -26.79
CA ARG A 526 10.45 8.87 -26.09
C ARG A 526 9.87 8.95 -24.69
N GLN A 527 10.31 9.91 -23.88
CA GLN A 527 9.81 10.05 -22.50
C GLN A 527 8.32 10.38 -22.46
N ARG A 528 7.81 11.15 -23.42
CA ARG A 528 6.37 11.41 -23.57
C ARG A 528 5.57 10.13 -23.78
N ASN A 529 6.07 9.22 -24.62
CA ASN A 529 5.41 7.93 -24.85
C ASN A 529 5.43 7.06 -23.59
N ASN A 530 6.54 7.03 -22.85
CA ASN A 530 6.65 6.28 -21.61
C ASN A 530 5.67 6.79 -20.54
N ILE A 531 5.60 8.12 -20.36
CA ILE A 531 4.65 8.76 -19.43
C ILE A 531 3.20 8.49 -19.83
N PHE A 532 2.86 8.52 -21.13
CA PHE A 532 1.52 8.21 -21.58
C PHE A 532 1.10 6.78 -21.21
N LYS A 533 2.01 5.81 -21.41
CA LYS A 533 1.78 4.42 -20.96
C LYS A 533 1.62 4.33 -19.45
N LEU A 534 2.42 5.07 -18.66
CA LEU A 534 2.28 5.12 -17.20
C LEU A 534 0.91 5.65 -16.77
N PHE A 535 0.39 6.69 -17.43
CA PHE A 535 -0.97 7.18 -17.16
C PHE A 535 -2.04 6.15 -17.48
N GLN A 536 -1.88 5.36 -18.55
CA GLN A 536 -2.81 4.28 -18.86
C GLN A 536 -2.77 3.18 -17.79
N ALA A 537 -1.56 2.77 -17.38
CA ALA A 537 -1.37 1.77 -16.33
C ALA A 537 -1.94 2.24 -14.97
N SER A 538 -1.72 3.51 -14.61
CA SER A 538 -2.26 4.14 -13.40
C SER A 538 -3.80 4.18 -13.41
N LYS A 539 -4.42 4.56 -14.54
CA LYS A 539 -5.88 4.53 -14.70
C LYS A 539 -6.46 3.12 -14.57
N GLN A 540 -5.77 2.11 -15.09
CA GLN A 540 -6.20 0.72 -14.94
C GLN A 540 -6.14 0.28 -13.49
N ALA A 541 -5.06 0.59 -12.77
CA ALA A 541 -4.94 0.30 -11.35
C ALA A 541 -6.03 0.99 -10.52
N CYS A 542 -6.29 2.28 -10.78
CA CYS A 542 -7.36 3.04 -10.12
C CYS A 542 -8.73 2.38 -10.28
N ARG A 543 -9.05 1.87 -11.48
CA ARG A 543 -10.32 1.17 -11.73
C ARG A 543 -10.42 -0.13 -10.94
N GLN A 544 -9.37 -0.95 -10.96
CA GLN A 544 -9.34 -2.21 -10.23
C GLN A 544 -9.51 -1.99 -8.72
N VAL A 545 -8.74 -1.06 -8.15
CA VAL A 545 -8.81 -0.71 -6.73
C VAL A 545 -10.16 -0.09 -6.36
N GLY A 546 -10.74 0.73 -7.25
CA GLY A 546 -12.07 1.32 -7.07
C GLY A 546 -13.22 0.32 -7.14
N GLU A 547 -13.17 -0.67 -8.04
CA GLU A 547 -14.16 -1.75 -8.10
C GLU A 547 -14.13 -2.61 -6.83
N ASN A 548 -12.95 -2.82 -6.24
CA ASN A 548 -12.81 -3.50 -4.96
C ASN A 548 -13.42 -2.67 -3.82
N LEU A 549 -13.14 -1.37 -3.77
CA LEU A 549 -13.69 -0.46 -2.77
C LEU A 549 -15.22 -0.43 -2.83
N ARG A 550 -15.79 -0.22 -4.02
CA ARG A 550 -17.25 -0.17 -4.24
C ARG A 550 -17.93 -1.41 -3.69
N ARG A 551 -17.47 -2.60 -4.10
CA ARG A 551 -18.06 -3.87 -3.66
C ARG A 551 -17.94 -4.07 -2.16
N ARG A 552 -16.84 -3.64 -1.54
CA ARG A 552 -16.67 -3.69 -0.08
C ARG A 552 -17.69 -2.81 0.64
N LEU A 553 -17.84 -1.57 0.19
CA LEU A 553 -18.76 -0.61 0.80
C LEU A 553 -20.22 -1.05 0.64
N GLU A 554 -20.61 -1.54 -0.55
CA GLU A 554 -21.93 -2.14 -0.80
C GLU A 554 -22.23 -3.29 0.19
N ARG A 555 -21.26 -4.17 0.44
CA ARG A 555 -21.39 -5.27 1.39
C ARG A 555 -21.50 -4.82 2.84
N SER A 556 -20.86 -3.70 3.18
CA SER A 556 -21.01 -3.08 4.51
C SER A 556 -22.37 -2.39 4.70
N GLY A 557 -23.22 -2.39 3.66
CA GLY A 557 -24.54 -1.78 3.71
C GLY A 557 -24.52 -0.25 3.56
N ARG A 558 -23.40 0.32 3.07
CA ARG A 558 -23.30 1.76 2.80
C ARG A 558 -24.15 2.17 1.61
N GLY A 559 -24.70 3.38 1.67
CA GLY A 559 -25.56 3.93 0.62
C GLY A 559 -24.78 4.29 -0.64
N SER A 560 -25.48 4.41 -1.77
CA SER A 560 -24.88 4.77 -3.07
C SER A 560 -24.07 6.05 -3.02
N ASP A 561 -24.58 7.07 -2.32
CA ASP A 561 -23.96 8.40 -2.27
C ASP A 561 -22.63 8.37 -1.52
N GLU A 562 -22.58 7.60 -0.43
CA GLU A 562 -21.37 7.38 0.36
C GLU A 562 -20.32 6.57 -0.42
N ILE A 563 -20.78 5.56 -1.17
CA ILE A 563 -19.92 4.77 -2.05
C ILE A 563 -19.31 5.66 -3.14
N ASP A 564 -20.13 6.47 -3.82
CA ASP A 564 -19.66 7.33 -4.90
C ASP A 564 -18.70 8.41 -4.37
N PHE A 565 -18.94 8.93 -3.17
CA PHE A 565 -18.03 9.84 -2.47
C PHE A 565 -16.65 9.20 -2.22
N GLU A 566 -16.59 7.99 -1.66
CA GLU A 566 -15.32 7.29 -1.40
C GLU A 566 -14.57 6.96 -2.71
N ILE A 567 -15.30 6.63 -3.78
CA ILE A 567 -14.73 6.40 -5.10
C ILE A 567 -14.17 7.70 -5.71
N GLU A 568 -14.85 8.83 -5.54
CA GLU A 568 -14.35 10.13 -5.97
C GLU A 568 -13.06 10.52 -5.23
N LYS A 569 -13.00 10.27 -3.92
CA LYS A 569 -11.79 10.47 -3.10
C LYS A 569 -10.62 9.64 -3.64
N LEU A 570 -10.82 8.36 -3.91
CA LEU A 570 -9.82 7.49 -4.51
C LEU A 570 -9.34 8.02 -5.87
N ASN A 571 -10.27 8.44 -6.74
CA ASN A 571 -9.94 9.03 -8.04
C ASN A 571 -9.09 10.31 -7.86
N GLY A 572 -9.39 11.13 -6.87
CA GLY A 572 -8.61 12.33 -6.51
C GLY A 572 -7.15 11.99 -6.17
N ILE A 573 -6.93 10.94 -5.37
CA ILE A 573 -5.58 10.46 -5.01
C ILE A 573 -4.80 10.05 -6.28
N TYR A 574 -5.40 9.24 -7.16
CA TYR A 574 -4.74 8.82 -8.40
C TYR A 574 -4.48 9.99 -9.37
N ASP A 575 -5.40 10.96 -9.45
CA ASP A 575 -5.20 12.17 -10.25
C ASP A 575 -4.02 13.00 -9.72
N GLN A 576 -3.85 13.13 -8.40
CA GLN A 576 -2.69 13.78 -7.80
C GLN A 576 -1.39 13.03 -8.09
N ARG A 577 -1.37 11.70 -7.93
CA ARG A 577 -0.23 10.83 -8.29
C ARG A 577 0.20 11.05 -9.74
N ASN A 578 -0.76 11.08 -10.65
CA ASN A 578 -0.52 11.33 -12.07
C ASN A 578 0.12 12.71 -12.30
N ARG A 579 -0.31 13.76 -11.60
CA ARG A 579 0.34 15.09 -11.69
C ARG A 579 1.79 15.04 -11.20
N ARG A 580 2.07 14.30 -10.12
CA ARG A 580 3.42 14.14 -9.53
C ARG A 580 4.38 13.33 -10.41
N MET A 581 3.88 12.57 -11.40
CA MET A 581 4.73 11.83 -12.37
C MET A 581 5.56 12.75 -13.28
N ILE A 582 5.15 14.00 -13.48
CA ILE A 582 5.84 14.96 -14.38
C ILE A 582 6.22 16.28 -13.69
N SER A 583 5.74 16.50 -12.47
CA SER A 583 5.96 17.75 -11.75
C SER A 583 7.24 17.70 -10.91
N GLY A 584 8.14 18.66 -11.15
CA GLY A 584 9.31 18.91 -10.31
C GLY A 584 10.31 17.75 -10.23
N ASN A 585 10.41 16.93 -11.28
CA ASN A 585 11.28 15.76 -11.38
C ASN A 585 12.10 15.76 -12.68
N LEU A 586 12.93 14.73 -12.87
CA LEU A 586 13.83 14.61 -14.02
C LEU A 586 13.07 14.66 -15.34
N VAL A 587 11.95 13.95 -15.45
CA VAL A 587 11.15 13.93 -16.70
C VAL A 587 10.60 15.32 -17.03
N GLY A 588 10.15 16.06 -16.02
CA GLY A 588 9.71 17.44 -16.20
C GLY A 588 10.81 18.34 -16.78
N GLU A 589 12.08 18.13 -16.39
CA GLU A 589 13.22 18.87 -16.95
C GLU A 589 13.64 18.34 -18.33
N ILE A 590 13.50 17.03 -18.60
CA ILE A 590 13.68 16.47 -19.95
C ILE A 590 12.73 17.15 -20.94
N PHE A 591 11.46 17.38 -20.55
CA PHE A 591 10.49 18.09 -21.39
C PHE A 591 10.82 19.57 -21.63
N LYS A 592 11.72 20.15 -20.84
CA LYS A 592 12.21 21.53 -20.98
C LYS A 592 13.59 21.63 -21.63
N LEU A 593 14.16 20.53 -22.12
CA LEU A 593 15.48 20.55 -22.76
C LEU A 593 15.54 21.43 -24.02
N ASN A 594 14.39 21.78 -24.60
CA ASN A 594 14.30 22.73 -25.71
C ASN A 594 14.18 24.19 -25.28
N ASP A 595 13.98 24.46 -23.98
CA ASP A 595 14.01 25.82 -23.46
C ASP A 595 15.47 26.29 -23.50
N PHE A 596 15.74 27.32 -24.31
CA PHE A 596 17.08 27.86 -24.48
C PHE A 596 17.58 28.41 -23.14
N LYS A 597 18.64 27.80 -22.62
CA LYS A 597 19.30 28.27 -21.40
C LYS A 597 19.97 29.62 -21.61
N LYS A 598 20.29 30.29 -20.51
CA LYS A 598 21.03 31.56 -20.57
C LYS A 598 22.47 31.26 -21.04
N PRO A 599 22.96 31.92 -22.09
CA PRO A 599 24.36 31.79 -22.49
C PRO A 599 25.30 32.37 -21.43
N SER A 600 26.46 31.73 -21.23
CA SER A 600 27.51 32.22 -20.33
C SER A 600 28.58 33.05 -21.05
N THR A 601 28.63 32.97 -22.39
CA THR A 601 29.60 33.67 -23.23
C THR A 601 28.94 34.46 -24.36
N ARG A 602 29.63 35.50 -24.86
CA ARG A 602 29.19 36.29 -26.03
C ARG A 602 29.10 35.45 -27.32
N LEU A 603 29.93 34.40 -27.43
CA LEU A 603 29.84 33.45 -28.55
C LEU A 603 28.56 32.62 -28.43
N GLY A 604 28.25 32.14 -27.23
CA GLY A 604 27.00 31.44 -26.93
C GLY A 604 25.77 32.31 -27.17
N GLU A 605 25.80 33.60 -26.85
CA GLU A 605 24.70 34.54 -27.18
C GLU A 605 24.41 34.58 -28.69
N ARG A 606 25.45 34.78 -29.51
CA ARG A 606 25.30 34.79 -30.97
C ARG A 606 24.78 33.45 -31.50
N TYR A 607 25.33 32.35 -30.98
CA TYR A 607 24.93 31.02 -31.40
C TYR A 607 23.48 30.70 -30.98
N ALA A 608 23.06 31.11 -29.78
CA ALA A 608 21.68 30.99 -29.32
C ALA A 608 20.70 31.77 -30.20
N GLU A 609 21.05 32.98 -30.62
CA GLU A 609 20.25 33.78 -31.56
C GLU A 609 20.14 33.12 -32.93
N GLU A 610 21.25 32.61 -33.47
CA GLU A 610 21.26 31.90 -34.75
C GLU A 610 20.36 30.66 -34.70
N MET A 611 20.48 29.88 -33.63
CA MET A 611 19.71 28.65 -33.44
C MET A 611 18.23 28.95 -33.22
N LYS A 612 17.87 30.01 -32.49
CA LYS A 612 16.48 30.47 -32.37
C LYS A 612 15.88 30.85 -33.72
N ARG A 613 16.64 31.52 -34.58
CA ARG A 613 16.20 31.86 -35.95
C ARG A 613 16.00 30.60 -36.79
N LYS A 614 16.91 29.64 -36.75
CA LYS A 614 16.78 28.35 -37.44
C LYS A 614 15.53 27.58 -37.00
N VAL A 615 15.31 27.45 -35.68
CA VAL A 615 14.12 26.77 -35.12
C VAL A 615 12.80 27.46 -35.53
N GLN A 616 12.77 28.79 -35.59
CA GLN A 616 11.59 29.56 -36.03
C GLN A 616 11.30 29.43 -37.53
N LEU A 617 12.35 29.30 -38.36
CA LEU A 617 12.23 29.14 -39.81
C LEU A 617 11.82 27.71 -40.21
N GLU A 618 12.18 26.70 -39.40
CA GLU A 618 12.03 25.29 -39.77
C GLU A 618 10.77 24.60 -39.21
N ARG A 619 10.00 25.18 -38.25
CA ARG A 619 8.69 24.62 -37.81
C ARG A 619 7.66 25.63 -37.28
N PRO A 620 6.36 25.49 -37.64
CA PRO A 620 5.26 26.08 -36.89
C PRO A 620 4.86 25.20 -35.67
N VAL A 621 5.09 25.74 -34.48
CA VAL A 621 4.40 25.53 -33.19
C VAL A 621 3.60 24.22 -32.99
N GLU A 622 4.22 23.16 -32.44
CA GLU A 622 3.48 22.12 -31.69
C GLU A 622 3.23 22.60 -30.25
N LYS A 623 2.20 23.42 -30.05
CA LYS A 623 1.64 23.76 -28.73
C LYS A 623 0.70 22.66 -28.25
N THR A 624 1.22 21.50 -27.87
CA THR A 624 0.35 20.42 -27.36
C THR A 624 0.98 19.71 -26.18
N LEU A 625 0.62 20.16 -24.97
CA LEU A 625 0.40 19.35 -23.75
C LEU A 625 0.22 20.22 -22.50
N LEU A 626 0.90 21.36 -22.40
CA LEU A 626 0.70 22.33 -21.31
C LEU A 626 -0.74 22.88 -21.22
N LYS A 627 -1.49 22.86 -22.34
CA LYS A 627 -2.93 23.19 -22.34
C LYS A 627 -3.78 22.10 -21.66
N ILE A 628 -3.46 20.82 -21.80
CA ILE A 628 -4.26 19.72 -21.23
C ILE A 628 -4.20 19.74 -19.69
N PHE A 629 -3.07 20.15 -19.11
CA PHE A 629 -2.93 20.30 -17.66
C PHE A 629 -3.46 21.63 -17.11
N LYS A 630 -3.59 22.69 -17.94
CA LYS A 630 -4.15 23.99 -17.51
C LYS A 630 -5.67 24.10 -17.64
N THR A 631 -6.34 23.24 -18.40
CA THR A 631 -7.81 23.30 -18.60
C THR A 631 -8.64 22.55 -17.56
N LYS A 632 -8.08 22.16 -16.41
CA LYS A 632 -8.85 21.58 -15.29
C LYS A 632 -8.88 22.44 -14.01
N SER A 633 -8.42 23.71 -14.05
CA SER A 633 -8.60 24.66 -12.92
C SER A 633 -9.77 25.65 -13.12
N ARG A 634 -10.61 25.42 -14.14
CA ARG A 634 -11.86 26.16 -14.35
C ARG A 634 -12.97 25.18 -14.70
N ARG A 635 -13.55 24.58 -13.68
CA ARG A 635 -14.97 24.20 -13.66
C ARG A 635 -15.48 24.50 -12.26
N ASP A 636 -16.70 24.99 -12.26
CA ASP A 636 -17.42 25.70 -11.21
C ASP A 636 -17.51 24.96 -9.87
#